data_AF-M7C2A9-F1
#
_entry.id   AF-M7C2A9-F1
#
_cell.length_a   1.000
_cell.length_b   1.000
_cell.length_c   1.000
_cell.angle_alpha   90.00
_cell.angle_beta   90.00
_cell.angle_gamma   90.00
#
_symmetry.space_group_name_H-M   'P 1'
#
loop_
_entity.id
_entity.type
_entity.pdbx_description
1 polymer ?
#
loop_
_entity_poly.entity_id
_entity_poly.type
_entity_poly.pdbx_seq_one_letter_code
_entity_poly.pdbx_strand_id
1 'polypeptide(L)' 'MKSDEHRSYPCTYKGCNGKELLPVLCPYCKKQFCLRHRHQSDHECEKLDTPKPRMAATQKLVKDIIGKLPSCR' A
#
# COMPACT_ATOMS: atom_id res chain seq x y z
N MET A 1 13.23 -40.17 -4.90
CA MET A 1 12.47 -39.21 -5.72
C MET A 1 11.69 -38.33 -4.77
N LYS A 2 12.14 -37.09 -4.49
CA LYS A 2 11.34 -36.15 -3.70
C LYS A 2 10.57 -35.31 -4.71
N SER A 3 9.28 -35.55 -4.83
CA SER A 3 8.39 -34.66 -5.58
C SER A 3 8.46 -33.31 -4.89
N ASP A 4 9.09 -32.35 -5.56
CA ASP A 4 9.18 -30.98 -5.09
C ASP A 4 7.81 -30.32 -5.32
N GLU A 5 6.93 -30.54 -4.35
CA GLU A 5 5.63 -29.89 -4.29
C GLU A 5 5.85 -28.41 -3.97
N HIS A 6 6.16 -27.64 -5.01
CA HIS A 6 6.29 -26.19 -4.94
C HIS A 6 4.91 -25.59 -4.66
N ARG A 7 4.57 -25.50 -3.37
CA ARG A 7 3.34 -24.86 -2.92
C ARG A 7 3.37 -23.39 -3.34
N SER A 8 2.47 -23.03 -4.26
CA SER A 8 2.30 -21.65 -4.72
C SER A 8 1.17 -20.95 -3.98
N TYR A 9 1.39 -19.70 -3.57
CA TYR A 9 0.44 -18.85 -2.85
C TYR A 9 -0.14 -17.78 -3.79
N PRO A 10 -1.41 -17.90 -4.22
CA PRO A 10 -2.02 -16.96 -5.16
C PRO A 10 -2.37 -15.61 -4.50
N CYS A 11 -2.14 -14.52 -5.23
CA CYS A 11 -2.52 -13.18 -4.79
C CYS A 11 -4.06 -13.05 -4.70
N THR A 12 -4.55 -12.50 -3.59
CA THR A 12 -6.00 -12.26 -3.37
C THR A 12 -6.48 -10.94 -3.99
N TYR A 13 -5.56 -10.12 -4.51
CA TYR A 13 -5.93 -8.82 -5.10
C TYR A 13 -6.67 -8.98 -6.43
N LYS A 14 -7.68 -8.13 -6.66
CA LYS A 14 -8.58 -8.20 -7.82
C LYS A 14 -7.78 -8.06 -9.12
N GLY A 15 -7.97 -9.00 -10.05
CA GLY A 15 -7.29 -8.99 -11.35
C GLY A 15 -5.80 -9.37 -11.30
N CYS A 16 -5.27 -9.81 -10.15
CA CYS A 16 -3.90 -10.28 -10.04
C CYS A 16 -3.80 -11.80 -10.15
N ASN A 17 -3.10 -12.29 -11.18
CA ASN A 17 -2.77 -13.71 -11.33
C ASN A 17 -1.38 -14.08 -10.76
N GLY A 18 -0.80 -13.20 -9.94
CA GLY A 18 0.51 -13.42 -9.35
C GLY A 18 0.47 -14.54 -8.31
N LYS A 19 1.52 -15.37 -8.28
CA LYS A 19 1.70 -16.44 -7.28
C LYS A 19 3.10 -16.34 -6.71
N GLU A 20 3.23 -16.56 -5.41
CA GLU A 20 4.51 -16.52 -4.72
C GLU A 20 4.88 -17.91 -4.18
N LEU A 21 6.17 -18.20 -4.05
CA LEU A 21 6.65 -19.47 -3.46
C LEU A 21 6.53 -19.48 -1.93
N LEU A 22 6.41 -18.31 -1.32
CA LEU A 22 6.29 -18.11 0.12
C LEU A 22 5.00 -17.38 0.46
N PRO A 23 4.42 -17.63 1.64
CA PRO A 23 3.23 -16.91 2.08
C PRO A 23 3.56 -15.45 2.41
N VAL A 24 2.99 -14.52 1.65
CA VAL A 24 3.08 -13.08 1.92
C VAL A 24 1.73 -12.61 2.46
N LEU A 25 1.63 -12.54 3.79
CA LEU A 25 0.42 -12.13 4.49
C LEU A 25 0.50 -10.66 4.88
N CYS A 26 -0.56 -9.90 4.59
CA CYS A 26 -0.68 -8.54 5.09
C CYS A 26 -0.93 -8.57 6.62
N PRO A 27 -0.14 -7.87 7.46
CA PRO A 27 -0.32 -7.90 8.90
C PRO A 27 -1.64 -7.27 9.38
N TYR A 28 -2.29 -6.47 8.53
CA TYR A 28 -3.52 -5.75 8.84
C TYR A 28 -4.78 -6.54 8.47
N CYS A 29 -4.91 -6.95 7.20
CA CYS A 29 -6.08 -7.70 6.70
C CYS A 29 -5.89 -9.22 6.69
N LYS A 30 -4.68 -9.73 6.97
CA LYS A 30 -4.34 -11.17 7.05
C LYS A 30 -4.60 -11.96 5.77
N LYS A 31 -4.74 -11.29 4.62
CA LYS A 31 -4.89 -11.91 3.29
C LYS A 31 -3.54 -12.13 2.62
N GLN A 32 -3.49 -13.09 1.69
CA GLN A 32 -2.29 -13.40 0.91
C GLN A 32 -2.16 -12.53 -0.34
N PHE A 33 -0.95 -12.04 -0.61
CA PHE A 33 -0.64 -11.22 -1.76
C PHE A 33 0.66 -11.68 -2.44
N CYS A 34 0.98 -11.14 -3.61
CA CYS A 34 2.29 -11.31 -4.23
C CYS A 34 3.22 -10.14 -3.82
N LEU A 35 4.52 -10.23 -4.13
CA LEU A 35 5.48 -9.16 -3.80
C LEU A 35 5.12 -7.78 -4.37
N ARG A 36 4.40 -7.74 -5.50
CA ARG A 36 3.90 -6.48 -6.09
C ARG A 36 2.75 -5.84 -5.32
N HIS A 37 1.98 -6.64 -4.59
CA HIS A 37 0.78 -6.20 -3.86
C HIS A 37 0.95 -6.35 -2.34
N ARG A 38 2.19 -6.41 -1.84
CA ARG A 38 2.48 -6.68 -0.42
C ARG A 38 2.16 -5.50 0.50
N HIS A 39 2.27 -4.26 0.01
CA HIS A 39 1.96 -3.08 0.82
C HIS A 39 0.46 -2.77 0.79
N GLN A 40 -0.04 -2.11 1.84
CA GLN A 40 -1.47 -1.84 2.00
C GLN A 40 -2.07 -1.05 0.82
N SER A 41 -1.34 -0.06 0.30
CA SER A 41 -1.76 0.77 -0.83
C SER A 41 -1.87 -0.02 -2.14
N ASP A 42 -1.07 -1.07 -2.31
CA ASP A 42 -0.98 -1.83 -3.55
C ASP A 42 -2.11 -2.85 -3.69
N HIS A 43 -2.79 -3.20 -2.59
CA HIS A 43 -3.89 -4.19 -2.60
C HIS A 43 -5.23 -3.64 -2.08
N GLU A 44 -5.38 -2.32 -2.03
CA GLU A 44 -6.58 -1.66 -1.49
C GLU A 44 -6.98 -2.27 -0.12
N CYS A 45 -6.05 -2.26 0.83
CA CYS A 45 -6.26 -2.93 2.11
C CYS A 45 -7.56 -2.47 2.81
N GLU A 46 -8.39 -3.41 3.27
CA GLU A 46 -9.61 -3.09 4.03
C GLU A 46 -9.30 -2.33 5.32
N LYS A 47 -8.08 -2.52 5.85
CA LYS A 47 -7.55 -1.80 7.01
C LYS A 47 -6.43 -0.86 6.58
N LEU A 48 -6.65 -0.11 5.50
CA LEU A 48 -5.73 0.95 5.08
C LEU A 48 -5.53 1.90 6.25
N ASP A 49 -4.31 1.91 6.79
CA ASP A 49 -3.89 2.90 7.76
C ASP A 49 -3.70 4.20 6.98
N THR A 50 -4.64 5.13 7.09
CA THR A 50 -4.52 6.42 6.43
C THR A 50 -3.26 7.09 6.97
N PRO A 51 -2.23 7.34 6.13
CA PRO A 51 -1.00 7.92 6.63
C PRO A 51 -1.35 9.29 7.21
N LYS A 52 -1.15 9.46 8.52
CA LYS A 52 -1.22 10.78 9.13
C LYS A 52 -0.27 11.68 8.36
N PRO A 53 -0.72 12.84 7.88
CA PRO A 53 0.12 13.72 7.10
C PRO A 53 1.39 14.01 7.90
N ARG A 54 2.55 13.61 7.36
CA ARG A 54 3.83 14.04 7.90
C ARG A 54 3.83 15.57 7.86
N MET A 55 4.14 16.20 8.98
CA MET A 55 4.19 17.65 9.11
C MET A 55 2.83 18.35 8.86
N ALA A 56 1.76 17.86 9.50
CA ALA A 56 0.45 18.54 9.50
C ALA A 56 0.55 20.04 9.86
N ALA A 57 1.45 20.40 10.78
CA ALA A 57 1.71 21.79 11.16
C ALA A 57 2.27 22.64 9.99
N THR A 58 3.11 22.07 9.13
CA THR A 58 3.70 22.75 7.97
C THR A 58 2.66 23.00 6.88
N GLN A 59 1.65 22.13 6.73
CA GLN A 59 0.57 22.36 5.77
C GLN A 59 -0.23 23.62 6.06
N LYS A 60 -0.41 23.96 7.35
CA LYS A 60 -1.08 25.19 7.77
C LYS A 60 -0.26 26.41 7.34
N LEU A 61 1.04 26.39 7.60
CA LEU A 61 1.97 27.46 7.18
C LEU A 61 1.99 27.64 5.65
N VAL A 62 2.02 26.56 4.87
CA VAL A 62 2.01 26.63 3.40
C VAL A 62 0.72 27.29 2.89
N LYS A 63 -0.44 26.96 3.46
CA LYS A 63 -1.73 27.59 3.10
C LYS A 63 -1.70 29.10 3.39
N ASP A 64 -1.16 29.48 4.53
CA ASP A 64 -1.06 30.89 4.92
C ASP A 64 -0.10 31.68 4.01
N ILE A 65 0.99 31.06 3.53
CA ILE A 65 1.92 31.68 2.58
C ILE A 65 1.26 31.87 1.21
N ILE A 66 0.59 30.85 0.68
CA ILE A 66 -0.09 30.92 -0.62
C ILE A 66 -1.20 31.97 -0.60
N GLY A 67 -1.98 32.05 0.48
CA GLY A 67 -3.05 33.05 0.62
C GLY A 67 -2.54 34.50 0.76
N LYS A 68 -1.27 34.68 1.15
CA LYS A 68 -0.62 36.00 1.26
C LYS A 68 0.21 36.37 0.05
N LEU A 69 0.43 35.45 -0.90
CA LEU A 69 1.13 35.78 -2.13
C LEU A 69 0.19 36.61 -3.01
N PRO A 70 0.52 37.88 -3.35
CA PRO A 70 -0.24 38.59 -4.36
C PRO A 70 -0.10 37.79 -5.66
N SER A 71 -1.22 37.44 -6.31
CA SER A 71 -1.14 36.79 -7.62
C SER A 71 -0.37 37.72 -8.54
N CYS A 72 0.83 37.30 -8.98
CA CYS A 72 1.53 38.01 -10.02
C CYS A 72 0.61 38.07 -11.24
N ARG A 73 0.16 39.28 -11.57
CA ARG A 73 -0.58 39.60 -12.79
C ARG A 73 0.39 40.05 -13.86
#